data_AF-A0AAV7LY54-F1
#
_entry.id   AF-A0AAV7LY54-F1
#
_cell.length_a   1.000
_cell.length_b   1.000
_cell.length_c   1.000
_cell.angle_alpha   90.00
_cell.angle_beta   90.00
_cell.angle_gamma   90.00
#
_symmetry.space_group_name_H-M   'P 1'
#
loop_
_entity.id
_entity.type
_entity.pdbx_description
1 polymer ?
#
loop_
_entity_poly.entity_id
_entity_poly.type
_entity_poly.pdbx_seq_one_letter_code
_entity_poly.pdbx_strand_id
1 'polypeptide(L)'
;MKLCESPGRGAPSPGAGGDPPGSSGPLPQDWGSPLLVLMGWPLGPPGPWLDPHGPVKMFFSRGLDFQKSRYARFMNHRAPSHQRYQPTEYEHAANCATHAFWIIPSILGSIILYFLSDDQWEAFSAWIYGLGLSSLFIVSTIFHTISWKKGHLRTVEHCLHMFDRMTIYFFIAASYTPWLNLRELGPWASHMRWIIWFMASTGTIYVFFFHERYKMVELICYVVMGFSPAVVVFSMTNYDGLVELIIGGLFYCLGMVFFKSDGRIPFAHAIWHLFVAFGAGIHYYAIWRYLYLEPERFPSGVKTSK
;
A
#
# COMPACT_ATOMS: atom_id res chain seq x y z
N MET A 1 65.35 12.51 -10.48
CA MET A 1 65.80 13.88 -10.15
C MET A 1 65.11 14.28 -8.84
N LYS A 2 65.87 14.24 -7.72
CA LYS A 2 65.55 14.61 -6.29
C LYS A 2 64.25 14.05 -5.68
N LEU A 3 64.18 13.06 -4.77
CA LEU A 3 64.88 12.65 -3.51
C LEU A 3 64.61 13.48 -2.24
N CYS A 4 64.34 12.72 -1.16
CA CYS A 4 64.44 12.97 0.30
C CYS A 4 63.32 13.78 1.00
N GLU A 5 62.86 13.51 2.23
CA GLU A 5 63.07 12.47 3.26
C GLU A 5 62.01 12.65 4.39
N SER A 6 61.77 11.60 5.19
CA SER A 6 60.96 11.55 6.45
C SER A 6 61.89 11.73 7.68
N PRO A 7 61.58 11.40 8.96
CA PRO A 7 60.38 11.42 9.82
C PRO A 7 60.62 12.16 11.18
N GLY A 8 59.62 12.21 12.08
CA GLY A 8 59.87 12.56 13.50
C GLY A 8 58.81 12.03 14.47
N ARG A 9 59.14 10.95 15.20
CA ARG A 9 58.41 10.41 16.37
C ARG A 9 58.86 11.13 17.64
N GLY A 10 57.99 11.23 18.65
CA GLY A 10 58.40 11.59 20.01
C GLY A 10 57.29 11.47 21.06
N ALA A 11 57.31 10.36 21.81
CA ALA A 11 56.80 10.19 23.18
C ALA A 11 57.82 9.24 23.86
N PRO A 12 58.12 9.29 25.19
CA PRO A 12 57.13 9.03 26.26
C PRO A 12 57.37 9.63 27.70
N SER A 13 56.32 9.54 28.56
CA SER A 13 56.29 9.28 30.04
C SER A 13 56.85 10.31 31.08
N PRO A 14 56.61 10.14 32.43
CA PRO A 14 55.41 9.76 33.22
C PRO A 14 55.20 10.65 34.51
N GLY A 15 54.10 10.48 35.27
CA GLY A 15 54.11 10.77 36.72
C GLY A 15 52.80 11.23 37.39
N ALA A 16 52.27 10.34 38.27
CA ALA A 16 51.53 10.53 39.54
C ALA A 16 50.32 11.50 39.61
N GLY A 17 49.18 11.18 40.21
CA GLY A 17 48.75 10.10 41.09
C GLY A 17 47.50 10.59 41.86
N GLY A 18 46.52 9.72 42.12
CA GLY A 18 45.38 10.01 43.00
C GLY A 18 44.11 9.22 42.68
N ASP A 19 43.83 8.22 43.51
CA ASP A 19 42.56 7.47 43.67
C ASP A 19 42.34 7.31 45.19
N PRO A 20 41.15 6.92 45.71
CA PRO A 20 39.74 7.03 45.30
C PRO A 20 38.90 7.52 46.54
N PRO A 21 37.62 7.18 46.87
CA PRO A 21 36.54 6.44 46.17
C PRO A 21 35.15 7.13 46.22
N GLY A 22 34.18 6.65 45.43
CA GLY A 22 32.79 7.12 45.55
C GLY A 22 31.83 6.52 44.54
N SER A 23 31.14 5.47 44.97
CA SER A 23 30.08 4.74 44.29
C SER A 23 28.82 5.56 43.97
N SER A 24 28.05 5.04 43.00
CA SER A 24 26.63 5.29 42.69
C SER A 24 26.30 6.27 41.54
N GLY A 25 25.84 5.72 40.41
CA GLY A 25 24.70 6.32 39.70
C GLY A 25 23.42 5.55 40.08
N PRO A 26 22.29 5.71 39.35
CA PRO A 26 21.84 6.82 38.50
C PRO A 26 20.37 7.22 38.83
N LEU A 27 19.84 8.33 38.28
CA LEU A 27 18.38 8.45 38.03
C LEU A 27 18.09 9.27 36.75
N PRO A 28 17.37 8.72 35.77
CA PRO A 28 16.79 9.47 34.66
C PRO A 28 15.46 10.11 35.08
N GLN A 29 15.28 11.35 34.66
CA GLN A 29 14.09 12.16 34.88
C GLN A 29 12.96 11.68 33.97
N ASP A 30 11.97 11.03 34.56
CA ASP A 30 10.78 10.50 33.91
C ASP A 30 9.69 11.57 33.81
N TRP A 31 9.42 12.04 32.58
CA TRP A 31 8.23 12.84 32.30
C TRP A 31 7.02 11.92 32.19
N GLY A 32 6.45 11.56 33.34
CA GLY A 32 5.10 11.00 33.43
C GLY A 32 4.07 12.01 32.93
N SER A 33 3.26 11.63 31.96
CA SER A 33 2.18 12.45 31.40
C SER A 33 1.16 12.82 32.51
N PRO A 34 0.77 14.10 32.68
CA PRO A 34 -0.17 14.54 33.72
C PRO A 34 -1.60 13.97 33.64
N LEU A 35 -1.90 13.13 32.64
CA LEU A 35 -3.25 12.66 32.32
C LEU A 35 -3.72 11.44 33.14
N LEU A 36 -2.82 10.73 33.82
CA LEU A 36 -3.17 9.50 34.54
C LEU A 36 -3.62 9.71 36.01
N VAL A 37 -3.48 10.93 36.55
CA VAL A 37 -3.83 11.23 37.95
C VAL A 37 -5.33 11.49 38.15
N LEU A 38 -6.11 11.67 37.07
CA LEU A 38 -7.54 12.00 37.15
C LEU A 38 -8.48 10.78 37.28
N MET A 39 -7.98 9.54 37.28
CA MET A 39 -8.83 8.32 37.25
C MET A 39 -8.75 7.42 38.50
N GLY A 40 -8.25 7.91 39.64
CA GLY A 40 -8.54 7.29 40.95
C GLY A 40 -8.20 5.79 41.11
N TRP A 41 -7.18 5.28 40.42
CA TRP A 41 -6.74 3.90 40.59
C TRP A 41 -5.82 3.72 41.81
N PRO A 42 -6.05 2.73 42.68
CA PRO A 42 -5.20 2.49 43.84
C PRO A 42 -3.82 1.95 43.44
N LEU A 43 -2.78 2.51 44.05
CA LEU A 43 -1.38 2.10 43.93
C LEU A 43 -1.16 0.77 44.69
N GLY A 44 -1.58 -0.34 44.09
CA GLY A 44 -1.13 -1.67 44.49
C GLY A 44 0.22 -2.01 43.83
N PRO A 45 1.07 -2.85 44.45
CA PRO A 45 2.30 -3.30 43.81
C PRO A 45 1.97 -4.04 42.50
N PRO A 46 2.80 -3.89 41.44
CA PRO A 46 2.50 -4.50 40.15
C PRO A 46 2.51 -6.03 40.31
N GLY A 47 1.36 -6.66 40.06
CA GLY A 47 1.29 -8.11 39.92
C GLY A 47 2.09 -8.59 38.69
N PRO A 48 2.34 -9.90 38.54
CA PRO A 48 3.18 -10.48 37.48
C PRO A 48 2.67 -10.29 36.04
N TRP A 49 1.64 -9.47 35.85
CA TRP A 49 0.92 -9.26 34.60
C TRP A 49 1.33 -7.98 33.87
N LEU A 50 2.29 -7.22 34.40
CA LEU A 50 2.90 -6.06 33.76
C LEU A 50 4.31 -6.38 33.24
N ASP A 51 4.44 -7.50 32.53
CA ASP A 51 5.55 -7.70 31.61
C ASP A 51 5.10 -7.23 30.20
N PRO A 52 5.66 -6.14 29.64
CA PRO A 52 5.40 -5.74 28.25
C PRO A 52 5.97 -6.75 27.23
N HIS A 53 6.62 -7.82 27.70
CA HIS A 53 7.12 -8.96 26.93
C HIS A 53 6.26 -10.22 27.04
N GLY A 54 4.96 -10.08 27.30
CA GLY A 54 4.02 -11.20 27.38
C GLY A 54 3.99 -12.17 26.16
N PRO A 55 3.36 -13.35 26.33
CA PRO A 55 3.40 -14.51 25.41
C PRO A 55 2.83 -14.25 24.00
N VAL A 56 2.19 -13.10 23.77
CA VAL A 56 1.66 -12.69 22.47
C VAL A 56 2.78 -12.46 21.45
N LYS A 57 3.96 -11.96 21.86
CA LYS A 57 5.15 -11.95 20.97
C LYS A 57 5.71 -13.35 20.73
N MET A 58 5.60 -14.25 21.71
CA MET A 58 6.14 -15.61 21.59
C MET A 58 5.36 -16.45 20.57
N PHE A 59 4.05 -16.21 20.42
CA PHE A 59 3.24 -16.88 19.40
C PHE A 59 3.44 -16.33 17.98
N PHE A 60 3.70 -15.02 17.81
CA PHE A 60 3.94 -14.45 16.48
C PHE A 60 5.41 -14.51 16.01
N SER A 61 6.40 -14.55 16.92
CA SER A 61 7.81 -14.55 16.55
C SER A 61 8.46 -15.92 16.37
N ARG A 62 7.83 -17.03 16.79
CA ARG A 62 8.46 -18.37 16.70
C ARG A 62 8.21 -19.13 15.39
N GLY A 63 7.30 -18.70 14.53
CA GLY A 63 6.92 -19.47 13.34
C GLY A 63 7.59 -19.09 12.01
N LEU A 64 8.07 -17.86 11.86
CA LEU A 64 8.47 -17.31 10.55
C LEU A 64 9.72 -16.42 10.65
N ASP A 65 10.77 -16.89 11.33
CA ASP A 65 12.07 -16.21 11.32
C ASP A 65 12.84 -16.58 10.03
N PHE A 66 12.40 -16.00 8.90
CA PHE A 66 13.00 -16.26 7.59
C PHE A 66 14.48 -15.86 7.51
N GLN A 67 14.95 -14.97 8.41
CA GLN A 67 16.36 -14.57 8.48
C GLN A 67 17.28 -15.71 8.91
N LYS A 68 16.76 -16.72 9.61
CA LYS A 68 17.53 -17.92 10.01
C LYS A 68 17.34 -19.10 9.04
N SER A 69 16.60 -18.89 7.95
CA SER A 69 16.28 -19.92 6.97
C SER A 69 17.18 -19.83 5.73
N ARG A 70 17.15 -20.87 4.87
CA ARG A 70 17.79 -20.85 3.54
C ARG A 70 17.31 -19.71 2.63
N TYR A 71 16.18 -19.08 2.96
CA TYR A 71 15.60 -17.97 2.21
C TYR A 71 16.17 -16.60 2.61
N ALA A 72 16.99 -16.52 3.67
CA ALA A 72 17.64 -15.29 4.09
C ALA A 72 18.45 -14.62 2.97
N ARG A 73 19.02 -15.40 2.04
CA ARG A 73 19.76 -14.91 0.88
C ARG A 73 18.94 -14.04 -0.09
N PHE A 74 17.62 -14.17 -0.04
CA PHE A 74 16.69 -13.41 -0.88
C PHE A 74 16.02 -12.24 -0.13
N MET A 75 16.28 -12.12 1.18
CA MET A 75 15.70 -11.07 2.01
C MET A 75 16.56 -9.83 2.02
N ASN A 76 15.91 -8.67 2.07
CA ASN A 76 16.57 -7.43 2.41
C ASN A 76 16.62 -7.14 3.90
N HIS A 77 17.55 -6.25 4.24
CA HIS A 77 17.55 -5.58 5.52
C HIS A 77 16.30 -4.70 5.63
N ARG A 78 15.69 -4.74 6.81
CA ARG A 78 14.52 -3.90 7.11
C ARG A 78 14.91 -2.43 6.99
N ALA A 79 14.15 -1.66 6.21
CA ALA A 79 14.34 -0.23 6.15
C ALA A 79 14.00 0.45 7.49
N PRO A 80 14.85 1.37 7.98
CA PRO A 80 14.51 2.24 9.10
C PRO A 80 13.25 3.08 8.79
N SER A 81 12.54 3.54 9.82
CA SER A 81 11.30 4.32 9.67
C SER A 81 11.44 5.61 8.84
N HIS A 82 12.66 6.15 8.73
CA HIS A 82 12.99 7.38 8.01
C HIS A 82 13.64 7.13 6.64
N GLN A 83 13.75 5.87 6.20
CA GLN A 83 14.36 5.52 4.91
C GLN A 83 13.44 4.61 4.10
N ARG A 84 13.68 4.63 2.79
CA ARG A 84 12.93 3.81 1.84
C ARG A 84 13.38 2.35 1.91
N TYR A 85 12.45 1.44 1.66
CA TYR A 85 12.78 0.05 1.38
C TYR A 85 13.65 -0.05 0.12
N GLN A 86 14.80 -0.72 0.23
CA GLN A 86 15.73 -0.95 -0.87
C GLN A 86 15.62 -2.43 -1.28
N PRO A 87 14.93 -2.76 -2.39
CA PRO A 87 14.76 -4.12 -2.87
C PRO A 87 16.07 -4.73 -3.40
N THR A 88 16.18 -6.06 -3.42
CA THR A 88 17.32 -6.76 -4.03
C THR A 88 17.11 -6.80 -5.54
N GLU A 89 18.13 -7.18 -6.30
CA GLU A 89 18.00 -7.44 -7.74
C GLU A 89 16.84 -8.41 -8.06
N TYR A 90 16.70 -9.48 -7.26
CA TYR A 90 15.62 -10.46 -7.43
C TYR A 90 14.24 -9.86 -7.13
N GLU A 91 14.13 -9.05 -6.07
CA GLU A 91 12.87 -8.40 -5.71
C GLU A 91 12.48 -7.33 -6.73
N HIS A 92 13.43 -6.57 -7.27
CA HIS A 92 13.18 -5.62 -8.37
C HIS A 92 12.64 -6.34 -9.60
N ALA A 93 13.25 -7.46 -10.00
CA ALA A 93 12.78 -8.26 -11.12
C ALA A 93 11.35 -8.81 -10.88
N ALA A 94 11.08 -9.32 -9.67
CA ALA A 94 9.75 -9.82 -9.32
C ALA A 94 8.69 -8.71 -9.28
N ASN A 95 9.00 -7.55 -8.68
CA ASN A 95 8.10 -6.40 -8.63
C ASN A 95 7.75 -5.89 -10.04
N CYS A 96 8.75 -5.83 -10.93
CA CYS A 96 8.53 -5.44 -12.32
C CYS A 96 7.72 -6.49 -13.09
N ALA A 97 8.10 -7.76 -13.03
CA ALA A 97 7.42 -8.83 -13.78
C ALA A 97 5.96 -8.98 -13.37
N THR A 98 5.66 -8.88 -12.07
CA THR A 98 4.30 -9.01 -11.55
C THR A 98 3.36 -7.93 -12.08
N HIS A 99 3.76 -6.66 -12.19
CA HIS A 99 2.91 -5.61 -12.78
C HIS A 99 2.97 -5.55 -14.31
N ALA A 100 4.15 -5.76 -14.90
CA ALA A 100 4.34 -5.66 -16.35
C ALA A 100 3.44 -6.64 -17.12
N PHE A 101 3.23 -7.83 -16.55
CA PHE A 101 2.33 -8.84 -17.11
C PHE A 101 0.89 -8.32 -17.28
N TRP A 102 0.40 -7.48 -16.37
CA TRP A 102 -0.99 -7.00 -16.36
C TRP A 102 -1.23 -5.76 -17.21
N ILE A 103 -0.18 -5.12 -17.75
CA ILE A 103 -0.32 -3.93 -18.62
C ILE A 103 -1.14 -4.26 -19.88
N ILE A 104 -0.81 -5.35 -20.56
CA ILE A 104 -1.52 -5.73 -21.80
C ILE A 104 -2.98 -6.11 -21.48
N PRO A 105 -3.27 -7.00 -20.50
CA PRO A 105 -4.63 -7.27 -20.07
C PRO A 105 -5.43 -6.03 -19.65
N SER A 106 -4.82 -5.07 -18.94
CA SER A 106 -5.54 -3.85 -18.51
C SER A 106 -5.93 -2.96 -19.68
N ILE A 107 -5.05 -2.80 -20.66
CA ILE A 107 -5.33 -2.02 -21.87
C ILE A 107 -6.41 -2.72 -22.71
N LEU A 108 -6.29 -4.04 -22.92
CA LEU A 108 -7.31 -4.80 -23.65
C LEU A 108 -8.66 -4.76 -22.93
N GLY A 109 -8.67 -4.89 -21.61
CA GLY A 109 -9.89 -4.76 -20.81
C GLY A 109 -10.53 -3.38 -20.95
N SER A 110 -9.74 -2.30 -20.89
CA SER A 110 -10.22 -0.94 -21.15
C SER A 110 -10.85 -0.80 -22.52
N ILE A 111 -10.23 -1.37 -23.56
CA ILE A 111 -10.72 -1.32 -24.94
C ILE A 111 -12.04 -2.10 -25.06
N ILE A 112 -12.14 -3.27 -24.43
CA ILE A 112 -13.36 -4.09 -24.41
C ILE A 112 -14.52 -3.32 -23.79
N LEU A 113 -14.34 -2.72 -22.61
CA LEU A 113 -15.39 -1.93 -21.97
C LEU A 113 -15.84 -0.75 -22.84
N TYR A 114 -14.91 -0.07 -23.51
CA TYR A 114 -15.23 1.02 -24.41
C TYR A 114 -16.08 0.55 -25.61
N PHE A 115 -15.73 -0.57 -26.24
CA PHE A 115 -16.51 -1.12 -27.37
C PHE A 115 -17.87 -1.71 -26.97
N LEU A 116 -18.04 -2.10 -25.71
CA LEU A 116 -19.32 -2.52 -25.14
C LEU A 116 -20.19 -1.36 -24.67
N SER A 117 -19.69 -0.13 -24.71
CA SER A 117 -20.45 1.04 -24.25
C SER A 117 -21.51 1.43 -25.27
N ASP A 118 -22.77 1.50 -24.84
CA ASP A 118 -23.91 1.89 -25.68
C ASP A 118 -24.25 3.39 -25.53
N ASP A 119 -23.85 4.02 -24.42
CA ASP A 119 -24.10 5.44 -24.16
C ASP A 119 -22.87 6.21 -23.66
N GLN A 120 -23.03 7.53 -23.51
CA GLN A 120 -21.96 8.44 -23.11
C GLN A 120 -21.47 8.19 -21.68
N TRP A 121 -22.34 7.79 -20.76
CA TRP A 121 -21.98 7.49 -19.37
C TRP A 121 -21.19 6.19 -19.26
N GLU A 122 -21.55 5.18 -20.06
CA GLU A 122 -20.79 3.94 -20.17
C GLU A 122 -19.41 4.18 -20.75
N ALA A 123 -19.32 4.94 -21.84
CA ALA A 123 -18.05 5.28 -22.46
C ALA A 123 -17.16 6.09 -21.49
N PHE A 124 -17.72 7.10 -20.83
CA PHE A 124 -17.00 7.89 -19.83
C PHE A 124 -16.49 7.04 -18.67
N SER A 125 -17.32 6.13 -18.17
CA SER A 125 -16.95 5.23 -17.07
C SER A 125 -15.86 4.24 -17.50
N ALA A 126 -15.94 3.71 -18.73
CA ALA A 126 -14.93 2.83 -19.31
C ALA A 126 -13.58 3.53 -19.45
N TRP A 127 -13.57 4.79 -19.92
CA TRP A 127 -12.36 5.60 -20.03
C TRP A 127 -11.71 5.86 -18.68
N ILE A 128 -12.47 6.34 -17.70
CA ILE A 128 -11.95 6.66 -16.37
C ILE A 128 -11.39 5.41 -15.69
N TYR A 129 -12.16 4.32 -15.69
CA TYR A 129 -11.73 3.06 -15.09
C TYR A 129 -10.51 2.47 -15.80
N GLY A 130 -10.55 2.42 -17.13
CA GLY A 130 -9.49 1.87 -17.97
C GLY A 130 -8.17 2.64 -17.87
N LEU A 131 -8.22 3.97 -17.80
CA LEU A 131 -7.06 4.82 -17.55
C LEU A 131 -6.50 4.59 -16.15
N GLY A 132 -7.36 4.49 -15.13
CA GLY A 132 -6.93 4.19 -13.76
C GLY A 132 -6.24 2.83 -13.66
N LEU A 133 -6.88 1.79 -14.21
CA LEU A 133 -6.37 0.42 -14.19
C LEU A 133 -5.05 0.30 -14.96
N SER A 134 -4.96 0.91 -16.14
CA SER A 134 -3.73 0.85 -16.94
C SER A 134 -2.59 1.65 -16.29
N SER A 135 -2.90 2.83 -15.72
CA SER A 135 -1.92 3.66 -15.03
C SER A 135 -1.33 2.93 -13.83
N LEU A 136 -2.13 2.19 -13.06
CA LEU A 136 -1.67 1.37 -11.92
C LEU A 136 -0.54 0.42 -12.31
N PHE A 137 -0.69 -0.32 -13.41
CA PHE A 137 0.33 -1.27 -13.84
C PHE A 137 1.50 -0.59 -14.56
N ILE A 138 1.23 0.42 -15.39
CA ILE A 138 2.26 1.12 -16.17
C ILE A 138 3.20 1.91 -15.26
N VAL A 139 2.65 2.77 -14.38
CA VAL A 139 3.44 3.65 -13.51
C VAL A 139 4.30 2.83 -12.57
N SER A 140 3.73 1.79 -11.94
CA SER A 140 4.47 0.87 -11.06
C SER A 140 5.59 0.14 -11.80
N THR A 141 5.32 -0.37 -12.99
CA THR A 141 6.34 -1.05 -13.81
C THR A 141 7.48 -0.10 -14.20
N ILE A 142 7.15 1.11 -14.64
CA ILE A 142 8.15 2.14 -14.99
C ILE A 142 8.99 2.49 -13.77
N PHE A 143 8.35 2.72 -12.63
CA PHE A 143 9.02 3.02 -11.36
C PHE A 143 10.00 1.92 -10.94
N HIS A 144 9.57 0.66 -10.89
CA HIS A 144 10.44 -0.44 -10.48
C HIS A 144 11.57 -0.71 -11.48
N THR A 145 11.30 -0.55 -12.78
CA THR A 145 12.31 -0.71 -13.83
C THR A 145 13.38 0.37 -13.75
N ILE A 146 12.99 1.63 -13.54
CA ILE A 146 13.95 2.74 -13.41
C ILE A 146 14.72 2.64 -12.10
N SER A 147 14.05 2.31 -10.98
CA SER A 147 14.72 2.05 -9.70
C SER A 147 15.77 0.95 -9.83
N TRP A 148 15.50 -0.09 -10.64
CA TRP A 148 16.43 -1.19 -10.87
C TRP A 148 17.60 -0.82 -11.79
N LYS A 149 17.33 -0.24 -12.97
CA LYS A 149 18.35 -0.06 -14.03
C LYS A 149 19.08 1.27 -13.98
N LYS A 150 18.51 2.29 -13.34
CA LYS A 150 19.01 3.67 -13.38
C LYS A 150 18.96 4.37 -12.01
N GLY A 151 19.38 3.69 -10.95
CA GLY A 151 19.44 4.25 -9.58
C GLY A 151 20.32 5.50 -9.41
N HIS A 152 21.11 5.90 -10.42
CA HIS A 152 21.83 7.18 -10.42
C HIS A 152 20.89 8.39 -10.66
N LEU A 153 19.72 8.18 -11.27
CA LEU A 153 18.72 9.22 -11.54
C LEU A 153 17.76 9.41 -10.36
N ARG A 154 18.31 9.73 -9.18
CA ARG A 154 17.54 9.81 -7.92
C ARG A 154 16.31 10.73 -8.01
N THR A 155 16.41 11.85 -8.73
CA THR A 155 15.28 12.79 -8.90
C THR A 155 14.12 12.17 -9.70
N VAL A 156 14.42 11.43 -10.78
CA VAL A 156 13.42 10.78 -11.62
C VAL A 156 12.77 9.63 -10.85
N GLU A 157 13.59 8.84 -10.15
CA GLU A 157 13.11 7.76 -9.28
C GLU A 157 12.17 8.26 -8.19
N HIS A 158 12.52 9.37 -7.52
CA HIS A 158 11.67 10.00 -6.51
C HIS A 158 10.32 10.47 -7.09
N CYS A 159 10.35 11.11 -8.26
CA CYS A 159 9.16 11.57 -8.95
C CYS A 159 8.25 10.40 -9.34
N LEU A 160 8.81 9.33 -9.91
CA LEU A 160 8.05 8.12 -10.26
C LEU A 160 7.50 7.39 -9.04
N HIS A 161 8.24 7.39 -7.93
CA HIS A 161 7.73 6.84 -6.67
C HIS A 161 6.53 7.63 -6.14
N MET A 162 6.55 8.97 -6.28
CA MET A 162 5.39 9.79 -5.96
C MET A 162 4.19 9.43 -6.85
N PHE A 163 4.41 9.34 -8.16
CA PHE A 163 3.36 8.99 -9.10
C PHE A 163 2.78 7.59 -8.83
N ASP A 164 3.62 6.61 -8.50
CA ASP A 164 3.18 5.25 -8.17
C ASP A 164 2.19 5.26 -6.99
N ARG A 165 2.52 6.00 -5.93
CA ARG A 165 1.62 6.18 -4.76
C ARG A 165 0.37 6.97 -5.09
N MET A 166 0.48 8.07 -5.85
CA MET A 166 -0.68 8.86 -6.28
C MET A 166 -1.64 8.05 -7.14
N THR A 167 -1.10 7.16 -7.97
CA THR A 167 -1.89 6.31 -8.86
C THR A 167 -2.82 5.38 -8.07
N ILE A 168 -2.44 4.96 -6.86
CA ILE A 168 -3.33 4.18 -5.98
C ILE A 168 -4.58 4.98 -5.61
N TYR A 169 -4.45 6.25 -5.20
CA TYR A 169 -5.61 7.11 -4.91
C TYR A 169 -6.51 7.27 -6.13
N PHE A 170 -5.91 7.57 -7.29
CA PHE A 170 -6.66 7.74 -8.53
C PHE A 170 -7.37 6.43 -8.94
N PHE A 171 -6.68 5.29 -8.84
CA PHE A 171 -7.24 3.99 -9.19
C PHE A 171 -8.41 3.61 -8.28
N ILE A 172 -8.33 3.87 -6.98
CA ILE A 172 -9.46 3.63 -6.06
C ILE A 172 -10.70 4.43 -6.52
N ALA A 173 -10.56 5.74 -6.81
CA ALA A 173 -11.68 6.53 -7.32
C ALA A 173 -12.19 6.06 -8.70
N ALA A 174 -11.27 5.72 -9.60
CA ALA A 174 -11.60 5.21 -10.92
C ALA A 174 -12.36 3.86 -10.85
N SER A 175 -11.99 2.97 -9.92
CA SER A 175 -12.63 1.67 -9.72
C SER A 175 -14.09 1.77 -9.29
N TYR A 176 -14.45 2.81 -8.55
CA TYR A 176 -15.84 3.06 -8.13
C TYR A 176 -16.66 3.84 -9.15
N THR A 177 -16.02 4.52 -10.10
CA THR A 177 -16.72 5.39 -11.07
C THR A 177 -17.78 4.63 -11.88
N PRO A 178 -17.52 3.43 -12.46
CA PRO A 178 -18.56 2.67 -13.16
C PRO A 178 -19.76 2.33 -12.29
N TRP A 179 -19.53 1.93 -11.04
CA TRP A 179 -20.60 1.61 -10.10
C TRP A 179 -21.44 2.85 -9.75
N LEU A 180 -20.79 3.97 -9.45
CA LEU A 180 -21.46 5.22 -9.08
C LEU A 180 -22.12 5.94 -10.28
N ASN A 181 -21.81 5.52 -11.50
CA ASN A 181 -22.36 6.10 -12.73
C ASN A 181 -23.47 5.27 -13.35
N LEU A 182 -23.29 3.95 -13.40
CA LEU A 182 -24.12 3.06 -14.20
C LEU A 182 -25.12 2.27 -13.36
N ARG A 183 -24.83 2.08 -12.06
CA ARG A 183 -25.71 1.33 -11.17
C ARG A 183 -26.65 2.28 -10.44
N GLU A 184 -27.92 1.89 -10.37
CA GLU A 184 -28.90 2.54 -9.51
C GLU A 184 -28.64 2.16 -8.05
N LEU A 185 -28.04 3.10 -7.34
CA LEU A 185 -27.50 2.91 -5.99
C LEU A 185 -28.23 3.79 -4.93
N GLY A 186 -29.31 4.45 -5.34
CA GLY A 186 -30.10 5.35 -4.49
C GLY A 186 -29.53 6.77 -4.37
N PRO A 187 -30.14 7.63 -3.53
CA PRO A 187 -29.88 9.08 -3.51
C PRO A 187 -28.46 9.47 -3.06
N TRP A 188 -27.78 8.59 -2.32
CA TRP A 188 -26.44 8.83 -1.80
C TRP A 188 -25.34 8.62 -2.85
N ALA A 189 -25.62 7.95 -3.96
CA ALA A 189 -24.62 7.60 -4.97
C ALA A 189 -23.97 8.83 -5.62
N SER A 190 -24.78 9.86 -5.94
CA SER A 190 -24.27 11.10 -6.52
C SER A 190 -23.32 11.85 -5.57
N HIS A 191 -23.65 11.90 -4.28
CA HIS A 191 -22.78 12.48 -3.26
C HIS A 191 -21.48 11.68 -3.12
N MET A 192 -21.57 10.35 -3.11
CA MET A 192 -20.40 9.48 -3.02
C MET A 192 -19.43 9.66 -4.20
N ARG A 193 -19.94 9.94 -5.40
CA ARG A 193 -19.11 10.26 -6.58
C ARG A 193 -18.20 11.47 -6.32
N TRP A 194 -18.72 12.54 -5.75
CA TRP A 194 -17.89 13.72 -5.45
C TRP A 194 -16.96 13.48 -4.26
N ILE A 195 -17.44 12.77 -3.23
CA ILE A 195 -16.66 12.45 -2.04
C ILE A 195 -15.43 11.60 -2.39
N ILE A 196 -15.58 10.56 -3.22
CA ILE A 196 -14.46 9.66 -3.58
C ILE A 196 -13.38 10.43 -4.36
N TRP A 197 -13.78 11.27 -5.32
CA TRP A 197 -12.84 12.07 -6.09
C TRP A 197 -12.17 13.17 -5.25
N PHE A 198 -12.91 13.79 -4.32
CA PHE A 198 -12.33 14.73 -3.36
C PHE A 198 -11.29 14.07 -2.45
N MET A 199 -11.57 12.86 -1.95
CA MET A 199 -10.60 12.08 -1.17
C MET A 199 -9.39 11.70 -2.01
N ALA A 200 -9.58 11.33 -3.28
CA ALA A 200 -8.48 11.03 -4.20
C ALA A 200 -7.57 12.24 -4.42
N SER A 201 -8.16 13.42 -4.66
CA SER A 201 -7.42 14.67 -4.83
C SER A 201 -6.66 15.05 -3.56
N THR A 202 -7.31 14.95 -2.40
CA THR A 202 -6.69 15.23 -1.10
C THR A 202 -5.54 14.27 -0.80
N GLY A 203 -5.73 12.98 -1.07
CA GLY A 203 -4.68 11.97 -0.94
C GLY A 203 -3.49 12.19 -1.87
N THR A 204 -3.77 12.58 -3.12
CA THR A 204 -2.74 12.95 -4.11
C THR A 204 -1.93 14.16 -3.64
N ILE A 205 -2.61 15.20 -3.16
CA ILE A 205 -1.98 16.40 -2.58
C ILE A 205 -1.13 16.02 -1.36
N TYR A 206 -1.64 15.14 -0.51
CA TYR A 206 -0.91 14.65 0.66
C TYR A 206 0.39 13.94 0.25
N VAL A 207 0.35 13.04 -0.76
CA VAL A 207 1.55 12.37 -1.27
C VAL A 207 2.53 13.38 -1.87
N PHE A 208 2.03 14.44 -2.51
CA PHE A 208 2.85 15.50 -3.08
C PHE A 208 3.66 16.24 -2.01
N PHE A 209 3.03 16.62 -0.90
CA PHE A 209 3.68 17.43 0.15
C PHE A 209 4.45 16.63 1.20
N PHE A 210 3.95 15.45 1.59
CA PHE A 210 4.47 14.71 2.75
C PHE A 210 5.26 13.46 2.39
N HIS A 211 5.57 13.24 1.10
CA HIS A 211 6.31 12.11 0.53
C HIS A 211 6.96 11.14 1.55
N GLU A 212 6.41 9.93 1.68
CA GLU A 212 6.85 8.84 2.58
C GLU A 212 6.95 9.15 4.08
N ARG A 213 6.74 10.39 4.54
CA ARG A 213 6.98 10.79 5.93
C ARG A 213 6.06 10.09 6.92
N TYR A 214 4.77 9.92 6.58
CA TYR A 214 3.81 9.18 7.41
C TYR A 214 3.11 8.06 6.62
N LYS A 215 3.85 6.96 6.41
CA LYS A 215 3.37 5.77 5.68
C LYS A 215 2.08 5.17 6.27
N MET A 216 1.89 5.27 7.59
CA MET A 216 0.67 4.77 8.24
C MET A 216 -0.56 5.62 7.96
N VAL A 217 -0.40 6.94 7.91
CA VAL A 217 -1.51 7.86 7.57
C VAL A 217 -1.97 7.58 6.15
N GLU A 218 -1.03 7.42 5.22
CA GLU A 218 -1.37 7.10 3.83
C GLU A 218 -2.13 5.78 3.70
N LEU A 219 -1.69 4.74 4.41
CA LEU A 219 -2.39 3.46 4.44
C LEU A 219 -3.82 3.59 5.00
N ILE A 220 -4.00 4.34 6.08
CA ILE A 220 -5.33 4.60 6.65
C ILE A 220 -6.20 5.35 5.63
N CYS A 221 -5.67 6.35 4.94
CA CYS A 221 -6.39 7.07 3.89
C CYS A 221 -6.85 6.13 2.76
N TYR A 222 -5.99 5.22 2.28
CA TYR A 222 -6.39 4.21 1.29
C TYR A 222 -7.52 3.32 1.78
N VAL A 223 -7.45 2.86 3.03
CA VAL A 223 -8.50 2.01 3.62
C VAL A 223 -9.81 2.78 3.76
N VAL A 224 -9.78 3.99 4.34
CA VAL A 224 -10.99 4.82 4.50
C VAL A 224 -11.65 5.06 3.14
N MET A 225 -10.85 5.39 2.12
CA MET A 225 -11.34 5.62 0.77
C MET A 225 -11.90 4.34 0.12
N GLY A 226 -11.26 3.19 0.32
CA GLY A 226 -11.73 1.91 -0.21
C GLY A 226 -12.99 1.35 0.47
N PHE A 227 -13.24 1.72 1.73
CA PHE A 227 -14.44 1.30 2.45
C PHE A 227 -15.60 2.30 2.35
N SER A 228 -15.35 3.56 1.95
CA SER A 228 -16.40 4.58 1.91
C SER A 228 -17.63 4.21 1.06
N PRO A 229 -17.51 3.53 -0.09
CA PRO A 229 -18.68 3.18 -0.89
C PRO A 229 -19.59 2.13 -0.24
N ALA A 230 -19.14 1.44 0.81
CA ALA A 230 -19.98 0.52 1.58
C ALA A 230 -21.23 1.20 2.17
N VAL A 231 -21.19 2.53 2.41
CA VAL A 231 -22.35 3.31 2.85
C VAL A 231 -23.48 3.28 1.81
N VAL A 232 -23.13 3.31 0.52
CA VAL A 232 -24.10 3.32 -0.57
C VAL A 232 -24.74 1.93 -0.75
N VAL A 233 -24.04 0.86 -0.35
CA VAL A 233 -24.56 -0.52 -0.40
C VAL A 233 -25.85 -0.69 0.41
N PHE A 234 -26.02 0.06 1.51
CA PHE A 234 -27.26 0.00 2.32
C PHE A 234 -28.51 0.51 1.58
N SER A 235 -28.35 1.26 0.50
CA SER A 235 -29.45 1.80 -0.31
C SER A 235 -29.65 1.05 -1.64
N MET A 236 -28.90 -0.04 -1.87
CA MET A 236 -28.97 -0.83 -3.09
C MET A 236 -30.20 -1.75 -3.11
N THR A 237 -30.85 -1.82 -4.26
CA THR A 237 -31.98 -2.73 -4.50
C THR A 237 -31.54 -4.00 -5.24
N ASN A 238 -30.61 -3.87 -6.18
CA ASN A 238 -29.94 -4.99 -6.84
C ASN A 238 -28.58 -5.23 -6.18
N TYR A 239 -28.25 -6.48 -5.84
CA TYR A 239 -26.98 -6.90 -5.22
C TYR A 239 -26.00 -7.59 -6.19
N ASP A 240 -26.32 -7.67 -7.48
CA ASP A 240 -25.47 -8.27 -8.50
C ASP A 240 -24.10 -7.60 -8.55
N GLY A 241 -23.04 -8.40 -8.53
CA GLY A 241 -21.66 -7.94 -8.49
C GLY A 241 -21.11 -7.59 -7.10
N LEU A 242 -21.96 -7.54 -6.06
CA LEU A 242 -21.51 -7.21 -4.70
C LEU A 242 -20.57 -8.27 -4.13
N VAL A 243 -20.79 -9.56 -4.43
CA VAL A 243 -19.95 -10.65 -3.95
C VAL A 243 -18.53 -10.49 -4.50
N GLU A 244 -18.40 -10.20 -5.79
CA GLU A 244 -17.12 -9.96 -6.46
C GLU A 244 -16.43 -8.71 -5.90
N LEU A 245 -17.18 -7.63 -5.63
CA LEU A 245 -16.64 -6.44 -4.97
C LEU A 245 -16.07 -6.76 -3.58
N ILE A 246 -16.80 -7.55 -2.78
CA ILE A 246 -16.35 -7.99 -1.46
C ILE A 246 -15.11 -8.87 -1.58
N ILE A 247 -15.11 -9.87 -2.46
CA ILE A 247 -13.97 -10.77 -2.64
C ILE A 247 -12.75 -9.97 -3.11
N GLY A 248 -12.88 -9.09 -4.11
CA GLY A 248 -11.78 -8.22 -4.55
C GLY A 248 -11.28 -7.28 -3.45
N GLY A 249 -12.21 -6.74 -2.64
CA GLY A 249 -11.88 -5.95 -1.45
C GLY A 249 -11.09 -6.73 -0.40
N LEU A 250 -11.43 -8.01 -0.19
CA LEU A 250 -10.66 -8.92 0.68
C LEU A 250 -9.26 -9.17 0.13
N PHE A 251 -9.08 -9.35 -1.17
CA PHE A 251 -7.75 -9.43 -1.79
C PHE A 251 -6.92 -8.18 -1.52
N TYR A 252 -7.49 -6.98 -1.65
CA TYR A 252 -6.79 -5.74 -1.28
C TYR A 252 -6.41 -5.71 0.21
N CYS A 253 -7.33 -6.10 1.09
CA CYS A 253 -7.08 -6.13 2.53
C CYS A 253 -5.96 -7.11 2.92
N LEU A 254 -5.98 -8.32 2.35
CA LEU A 254 -4.92 -9.30 2.55
C LEU A 254 -3.59 -8.82 1.97
N GLY A 255 -3.62 -8.18 0.80
CA GLY A 255 -2.45 -7.57 0.18
C GLY A 255 -1.76 -6.55 1.10
N MET A 256 -2.51 -5.75 1.86
CA MET A 256 -1.94 -4.78 2.81
C MET A 256 -1.05 -5.42 3.89
N VAL A 257 -1.33 -6.67 4.27
CA VAL A 257 -0.49 -7.41 5.21
C VAL A 257 0.90 -7.64 4.63
N PHE A 258 0.98 -8.01 3.35
CA PHE A 258 2.24 -8.21 2.64
C PHE A 258 2.96 -6.88 2.39
N PHE A 259 2.23 -5.83 1.99
CA PHE A 259 2.80 -4.48 1.84
C PHE A 259 3.50 -3.99 3.12
N LYS A 260 2.88 -4.22 4.29
CA LYS A 260 3.48 -3.84 5.58
C LYS A 260 4.58 -4.79 6.06
N SER A 261 4.74 -5.92 5.39
CA SER A 261 5.72 -6.97 5.67
C SER A 261 6.99 -6.86 4.84
N ASP A 262 7.17 -5.77 4.08
CA ASP A 262 8.43 -5.46 3.39
C ASP A 262 9.64 -5.55 4.33
N GLY A 263 10.67 -6.30 3.90
CA GLY A 263 11.86 -6.62 4.69
C GLY A 263 11.66 -7.65 5.82
N ARG A 264 10.46 -8.20 6.01
CA ARG A 264 10.20 -9.33 6.93
C ARG A 264 9.95 -10.65 6.20
N ILE A 265 9.29 -10.59 5.04
CA ILE A 265 8.99 -11.75 4.20
C ILE A 265 9.74 -11.55 2.87
N PRO A 266 10.46 -12.55 2.35
CA PRO A 266 11.10 -12.43 1.04
C PRO A 266 10.04 -12.20 -0.04
N PHE A 267 10.28 -11.25 -0.95
CA PHE A 267 9.34 -10.90 -2.03
C PHE A 267 7.96 -10.40 -1.54
N ALA A 268 7.85 -9.88 -0.31
CA ALA A 268 6.58 -9.38 0.24
C ALA A 268 5.89 -8.37 -0.69
N HIS A 269 6.66 -7.44 -1.24
CA HIS A 269 6.16 -6.43 -2.17
C HIS A 269 5.62 -7.02 -3.48
N ALA A 270 6.32 -8.01 -4.06
CA ALA A 270 5.85 -8.71 -5.25
C ALA A 270 4.60 -9.55 -4.97
N ILE A 271 4.49 -10.12 -3.77
CA ILE A 271 3.26 -10.81 -3.35
C ILE A 271 2.12 -9.80 -3.23
N TRP A 272 2.36 -8.63 -2.61
CA TRP A 272 1.38 -7.55 -2.55
C TRP A 272 0.88 -7.15 -3.95
N HIS A 273 1.78 -6.97 -4.92
CA HIS A 273 1.45 -6.73 -6.32
C HIS A 273 0.49 -7.76 -6.90
N LEU A 274 0.70 -9.06 -6.63
CA LEU A 274 -0.20 -10.12 -7.06
C LEU A 274 -1.59 -9.97 -6.44
N PHE A 275 -1.69 -9.69 -5.13
CA PHE A 275 -2.97 -9.45 -4.47
C PHE A 275 -3.71 -8.24 -5.06
N VAL A 276 -2.99 -7.15 -5.36
CA VAL A 276 -3.56 -5.97 -6.02
C VAL A 276 -4.07 -6.31 -7.41
N ALA A 277 -3.30 -7.06 -8.20
CA ALA A 277 -3.68 -7.47 -9.54
C ALA A 277 -4.89 -8.41 -9.54
N PHE A 278 -4.95 -9.40 -8.64
CA PHE A 278 -6.10 -10.28 -8.48
C PHE A 278 -7.35 -9.52 -8.04
N GLY A 279 -7.23 -8.62 -7.05
CA GLY A 279 -8.33 -7.75 -6.63
C GLY A 279 -8.86 -6.90 -7.79
N ALA A 280 -7.95 -6.30 -8.57
CA ALA A 280 -8.30 -5.50 -9.74
C ALA A 280 -8.95 -6.32 -10.85
N GLY A 281 -8.48 -7.55 -11.08
CA GLY A 281 -9.09 -8.49 -12.04
C GLY A 281 -10.51 -8.89 -11.66
N ILE A 282 -10.76 -9.13 -10.36
CA ILE A 282 -12.11 -9.46 -9.86
C ILE A 282 -13.03 -8.24 -9.98
N HIS A 283 -12.55 -7.04 -9.64
CA HIS A 283 -13.32 -5.80 -9.81
C HIS A 283 -13.61 -5.51 -11.30
N TYR A 284 -12.63 -5.73 -12.18
CA TYR A 284 -12.82 -5.65 -13.63
C TYR A 284 -13.90 -6.63 -14.10
N TYR A 285 -13.83 -7.89 -13.67
CA TYR A 285 -14.82 -8.90 -14.02
C TYR A 285 -16.22 -8.49 -13.58
N ALA A 286 -16.36 -7.96 -12.35
CA ALA A 286 -17.63 -7.49 -11.85
C ALA A 286 -18.21 -6.34 -12.69
N ILE A 287 -17.38 -5.34 -13.03
CA ILE A 287 -17.79 -4.23 -13.89
C ILE A 287 -18.21 -4.75 -15.26
N TRP A 288 -17.37 -5.55 -15.91
CA TRP A 288 -17.64 -6.09 -17.24
C TRP A 288 -18.92 -6.94 -17.27
N ARG A 289 -19.11 -7.83 -16.29
CA ARG A 289 -20.22 -8.78 -16.27
C ARG A 289 -21.56 -8.14 -15.89
N TYR A 290 -21.57 -7.24 -14.92
CA TYR A 290 -22.80 -6.75 -14.29
C TYR A 290 -23.17 -5.32 -14.69
N LEU A 291 -22.25 -4.55 -15.29
CA LEU A 291 -22.55 -3.20 -15.78
C LEU A 291 -22.57 -3.12 -17.31
N TYR A 292 -21.74 -3.90 -18.01
CA TYR A 292 -21.63 -3.83 -19.48
C TYR A 292 -22.26 -5.02 -20.23
N LEU A 293 -22.50 -6.15 -19.57
CA LEU A 293 -23.07 -7.37 -20.17
C LEU A 293 -24.43 -7.77 -19.57
N GLU A 294 -25.16 -6.83 -18.97
CA GLU A 294 -26.40 -7.16 -18.28
C GLU A 294 -27.46 -7.76 -19.25
N PRO A 295 -28.12 -8.89 -18.91
CA PRO A 295 -28.93 -9.66 -19.87
C PRO A 295 -30.19 -8.96 -20.41
N GLU A 296 -30.64 -7.87 -19.79
CA GLU A 296 -31.82 -7.10 -20.22
C GLU A 296 -31.63 -6.41 -21.59
N ARG A 297 -30.40 -6.30 -22.11
CA ARG A 297 -30.13 -5.75 -23.47
C ARG A 297 -30.54 -6.66 -24.62
N PHE A 298 -30.83 -7.93 -24.35
CA PHE A 298 -31.40 -8.83 -25.34
C PHE A 298 -32.80 -9.27 -24.89
N PRO A 299 -33.87 -8.55 -25.25
CA PRO A 299 -35.18 -9.15 -25.21
C PRO A 299 -35.11 -10.38 -26.11
N SER A 300 -35.34 -11.56 -25.55
CA SER A 300 -35.61 -12.78 -26.28
C SER A 300 -36.97 -12.63 -26.98
N GLY A 301 -37.01 -11.72 -27.96
CA GLY A 301 -38.12 -11.43 -28.84
C GLY A 301 -38.24 -12.50 -29.91
N VAL A 302 -38.44 -13.76 -29.49
CA VAL A 302 -39.08 -14.77 -30.33
C VAL A 302 -40.41 -15.09 -29.68
N LYS A 303 -41.39 -14.20 -29.90
CA LYS A 303 -42.79 -14.59 -29.84
C LYS A 303 -42.99 -15.59 -30.98
N THR A 304 -42.94 -16.88 -30.67
CA THR A 304 -43.51 -17.89 -31.56
C THR A 304 -45.02 -17.66 -31.56
N SER A 305 -45.51 -17.03 -32.62
CA SER A 305 -46.93 -17.04 -32.94
C SER A 305 -47.30 -18.49 -33.26
N LYS A 306 -48.16 -19.09 -32.44
CA LYS A 306 -49.01 -20.21 -32.82
C LYS A 306 -50.43 -19.72 -32.91
#